data_AF-A0A947X0B9-F1
#
_entry.id   AF-A0A947X0B9-F1
#
_cell.length_a   1.000
_cell.length_b   1.000
_cell.length_c   1.000
_cell.angle_alpha   90.00
_cell.angle_beta   90.00
_cell.angle_gamma   90.00
#
_symmetry.space_group_name_H-M   'P 1'
#
loop_
_entity.id
_entity.type
_entity.pdbx_description
1 polymer ?
#
loop_
_entity_poly.entity_id
_entity_poly.type
_entity_poly.pdbx_seq_one_letter_code
_entity_poly.pdbx_strand_id
1 'polypeptide(L)'
;MIQGIIPVLVIVAIVGGISVWLRRRGRVAGAEGWRDAPPAASADSQRIPARRPAGPAPGGPGSLAGDLARWVGAGLIGPEDADAIATFEQARVAGAVGAGGERRVSLLAEALGYVGVVLALAGAGVGVGHAWDDLPTWAHLGIPLAATVLLVAGGLLLRKQEEPAFERLMGVLWMLAVGTTAWALVVFGVEVADLDAEPSAVLVGAGCTAVALSLWSARPSGFQQTALLGSIHVLVIAGILWASADEPPVWWMAVAVWAIGAIWATLGWRNLMEPSWLAVGFGCLGMVIGPATGLGEYEWLLAPALLTAAGLMAVSIPTRQTPLLALGTVGAFGYITWAVVHYFQDSLGVPLALVIVGAVFLGLAVLAGRLGTREARRGAPHLPAPG
;
A
#
# COMPACT_ATOMS: atom_id res chain seq x y z
N MET A 1 -24.89 28.52 10.10
CA MET A 1 -24.95 28.00 8.71
C MET A 1 -23.69 28.34 7.89
N ILE A 2 -23.04 29.49 8.11
CA ILE A 2 -21.81 29.89 7.38
C ILE A 2 -20.55 29.10 7.83
N GLN A 3 -20.51 28.59 9.06
CA GLN A 3 -19.36 27.86 9.62
C GLN A 3 -19.09 26.47 9.01
N GLY A 4 -20.10 25.81 8.41
CA GLY A 4 -19.89 24.53 7.72
C GLY A 4 -19.24 24.63 6.33
N ILE A 5 -19.11 25.85 5.80
CA ILE A 5 -18.59 26.09 4.43
C ILE A 5 -17.06 26.09 4.39
N ILE A 6 -16.42 26.49 5.49
CA ILE A 6 -14.95 26.64 5.58
C ILE A 6 -14.20 25.31 5.37
N PRO A 7 -14.52 24.19 6.04
CA PRO A 7 -13.82 22.92 5.80
C PRO A 7 -14.05 22.39 4.38
N VAL A 8 -15.24 22.61 3.81
CA VAL A 8 -15.54 22.26 2.40
C VAL A 8 -14.68 23.09 1.45
N LEU A 9 -14.50 24.39 1.70
CA LEU A 9 -13.65 25.26 0.89
C LEU A 9 -12.16 24.88 0.98
N VAL A 10 -11.68 24.49 2.16
CA VAL A 10 -10.29 24.00 2.34
C VAL A 10 -10.07 22.71 1.56
N ILE A 11 -10.99 21.75 1.65
CA ILE A 11 -10.94 20.50 0.86
C ILE A 11 -10.98 20.81 -0.65
N VAL A 12 -11.88 21.69 -1.09
CA VAL A 12 -12.00 22.09 -2.50
C VAL A 12 -10.74 22.82 -2.99
N ALA A 13 -10.13 23.67 -2.16
CA ALA A 13 -8.90 24.39 -2.50
C ALA A 13 -7.70 23.43 -2.63
N ILE A 14 -7.55 22.48 -1.71
CA ILE A 14 -6.51 21.45 -1.77
C ILE A 14 -6.71 20.57 -3.01
N VAL A 15 -7.93 20.09 -3.24
CA VAL A 15 -8.27 19.26 -4.42
C VAL A 15 -8.07 20.04 -5.73
N GLY A 16 -8.47 21.32 -5.76
CA GLY A 16 -8.29 22.22 -6.89
C GLY A 16 -6.81 22.48 -7.20
N GLY A 17 -6.01 22.78 -6.17
CA GLY A 17 -4.57 22.97 -6.28
C GLY A 17 -3.85 21.74 -6.81
N ILE A 18 -4.13 20.56 -6.23
CA ILE A 18 -3.59 19.27 -6.67
C ILE A 18 -4.01 19.00 -8.14
N SER A 19 -5.26 19.25 -8.50
CA SER A 19 -5.77 19.03 -9.86
C SER A 19 -5.13 19.95 -10.90
N VAL A 20 -4.96 21.24 -10.58
CA VAL A 20 -4.30 22.21 -11.47
C VAL A 20 -2.83 21.85 -11.66
N TRP A 21 -2.16 21.45 -10.59
CA TRP A 21 -0.76 21.03 -10.61
C TRP A 21 -0.56 19.77 -11.46
N LEU A 22 -1.40 18.73 -11.28
CA LEU A 22 -1.37 17.50 -12.09
C LEU A 22 -1.62 17.77 -13.58
N ARG A 23 -2.56 18.66 -13.93
CA ARG A 23 -2.84 19.06 -15.33
C ARG A 23 -1.68 19.83 -15.99
N ARG A 24 -0.85 20.51 -15.20
CA ARG A 24 0.37 21.15 -15.73
C ARG A 24 1.44 20.09 -16.01
N ARG A 25 1.58 19.09 -15.15
CA ARG A 25 2.58 18.01 -15.31
C ARG A 25 2.28 17.07 -16.48
N GLY A 26 1.02 16.67 -16.67
CA GLY A 26 0.60 15.81 -17.78
C GLY A 26 0.79 16.43 -19.18
N ARG A 27 0.79 17.77 -19.28
CA ARG A 27 1.07 18.48 -20.54
C ARG A 27 2.55 18.44 -20.96
N VAL A 28 3.46 18.26 -20.01
CA VAL A 28 4.91 18.16 -20.28
C VAL A 28 5.30 16.74 -20.69
N ALA A 29 4.68 15.72 -20.08
CA ALA A 29 4.98 14.31 -20.40
C ALA A 29 4.33 13.81 -21.72
N GLY A 30 3.24 14.43 -22.18
CA GLY A 30 2.49 13.98 -23.35
C GLY A 30 2.98 14.46 -24.72
N ALA A 31 4.03 15.30 -24.77
CA ALA A 31 4.43 15.97 -26.02
C ALA A 31 5.51 15.23 -26.84
N GLU A 32 6.30 14.32 -26.25
CA GLU A 32 7.52 13.80 -26.92
C GLU A 32 7.55 12.29 -27.22
N GLY A 33 6.67 11.44 -26.63
CA GLY A 33 6.90 9.99 -26.64
C GLY A 33 6.10 9.13 -27.62
N TRP A 34 5.01 9.61 -28.22
CA TRP A 34 4.05 8.73 -28.91
C TRP A 34 4.03 8.81 -30.45
N ARG A 35 4.73 9.78 -31.06
CA ARG A 35 4.73 9.92 -32.53
C ARG A 35 5.68 8.97 -33.27
N ASP A 36 6.62 8.34 -32.56
CA ASP A 36 7.65 7.49 -33.19
C ASP A 36 7.51 5.99 -32.87
N ALA A 37 6.37 5.56 -32.31
CA ALA A 37 6.10 4.13 -32.14
C ALA A 37 5.85 3.49 -33.52
N PRO A 38 6.68 2.52 -33.97
CA PRO A 38 6.47 1.87 -35.26
C PRO A 38 5.11 1.16 -35.31
N PRO A 39 4.44 1.14 -36.47
CA PRO A 39 3.14 0.51 -36.62
C PRO A 39 3.20 -0.95 -36.18
N ALA A 40 2.26 -1.32 -35.30
CA ALA A 40 2.16 -2.61 -34.65
C ALA A 40 2.24 -3.77 -35.67
N ALA A 41 3.24 -4.62 -35.49
CA ALA A 41 3.31 -5.90 -36.16
C ALA A 41 2.07 -6.75 -35.82
N SER A 42 1.52 -7.35 -36.87
CA SER A 42 0.30 -8.15 -36.93
C SER A 42 0.20 -9.26 -35.87
N ALA A 43 -0.80 -9.10 -35.00
CA ALA A 43 -1.79 -10.05 -34.45
C ALA A 43 -1.66 -11.60 -34.52
N ASP A 44 -0.48 -12.24 -34.64
CA ASP A 44 -0.41 -13.72 -34.76
C ASP A 44 0.56 -14.45 -33.81
N SER A 45 1.03 -13.84 -32.71
CA SER A 45 2.04 -14.46 -31.83
C SER A 45 1.65 -14.70 -30.36
N GLN A 46 0.39 -14.50 -29.96
CA GLN A 46 -0.04 -14.76 -28.58
C GLN A 46 -0.83 -16.07 -28.40
N ARG A 47 -0.15 -17.21 -28.61
CA ARG A 47 -0.52 -18.48 -27.95
C ARG A 47 0.42 -18.72 -26.78
N ILE A 48 0.06 -18.22 -25.60
CA ILE A 48 0.74 -18.52 -24.33
C ILE A 48 0.38 -19.96 -23.93
N PRO A 49 1.35 -20.90 -23.79
CA PRO A 49 1.05 -22.21 -23.22
C PRO A 49 0.87 -22.11 -21.70
N ALA A 50 -0.03 -22.95 -21.19
CA ALA A 50 -0.40 -23.07 -19.79
C ALA A 50 0.80 -23.29 -18.84
N ARG A 51 0.68 -22.75 -17.61
CA ARG A 51 1.54 -22.99 -16.46
C ARG A 51 1.93 -24.48 -16.34
N ARG A 52 3.23 -24.78 -16.35
CA ARG A 52 3.78 -26.08 -15.93
C ARG A 52 3.70 -26.23 -14.40
N PRO A 53 3.48 -27.45 -13.87
CA PRO A 53 3.59 -27.75 -12.45
C PRO A 53 5.05 -27.69 -11.99
N ALA A 54 5.24 -27.53 -10.67
CA ALA A 54 6.54 -27.53 -9.99
C ALA A 54 7.40 -28.74 -10.38
N GLY A 55 8.67 -28.47 -10.69
CA GLY A 55 9.63 -29.48 -11.12
C GLY A 55 9.96 -30.52 -10.03
N PRO A 56 10.29 -31.77 -10.39
CA PRO A 56 10.75 -32.77 -9.43
C PRO A 56 12.19 -32.51 -8.98
N ALA A 57 12.53 -33.05 -7.81
CA ALA A 57 13.85 -33.02 -7.19
C ALA A 57 14.95 -33.63 -8.08
N PRO A 58 16.23 -33.24 -7.88
CA PRO A 58 17.34 -33.67 -8.73
C PRO A 58 17.69 -35.14 -8.44
N GLY A 59 17.45 -36.02 -9.41
CA GLY A 59 17.86 -37.42 -9.34
C GLY A 59 16.98 -38.43 -10.08
N GLY A 60 15.86 -38.02 -10.70
CA GLY A 60 14.99 -38.91 -11.50
C GLY A 60 15.19 -38.75 -13.01
N PRO A 61 14.69 -39.70 -13.83
CA PRO A 61 14.77 -39.66 -15.30
C PRO A 61 14.20 -38.33 -15.84
N GLY A 62 15.11 -37.48 -16.30
CA GLY A 62 14.86 -36.07 -16.66
C GLY A 62 16.10 -35.19 -16.45
N SER A 63 17.31 -35.76 -16.56
CA SER A 63 18.51 -34.92 -16.64
C SER A 63 18.50 -34.22 -17.99
N LEU A 64 18.88 -32.94 -18.02
CA LEU A 64 18.95 -32.14 -19.24
C LEU A 64 19.70 -32.88 -20.35
N ALA A 65 20.79 -33.59 -20.01
CA ALA A 65 21.55 -34.42 -20.94
C ALA A 65 20.73 -35.57 -21.55
N GLY A 66 19.89 -36.25 -20.75
CA GLY A 66 19.01 -37.31 -21.22
C GLY A 66 17.86 -36.79 -22.09
N ASP A 67 17.32 -35.62 -21.76
CA ASP A 67 16.28 -34.97 -22.56
C ASP A 67 16.80 -34.49 -23.91
N LEU A 68 18.00 -33.90 -23.94
CA LEU A 68 18.67 -33.46 -25.17
C LEU A 68 19.00 -34.65 -26.08
N ALA A 69 19.55 -35.74 -25.55
CA ALA A 69 19.84 -36.95 -26.32
C ALA A 69 18.58 -37.57 -26.96
N ARG A 70 17.46 -37.56 -26.21
CA ARG A 70 16.16 -38.03 -26.73
C ARG A 70 15.63 -37.14 -27.85
N TRP A 71 15.78 -35.83 -27.75
CA TRP A 71 15.30 -34.88 -28.77
C TRP A 71 16.14 -34.92 -30.04
N VAL A 72 17.46 -35.12 -29.93
CA VAL A 72 18.35 -35.37 -31.08
C VAL A 72 17.99 -36.70 -31.74
N GLY A 73 17.81 -37.78 -30.97
CA GLY A 73 17.39 -39.08 -31.49
C GLY A 73 16.03 -39.08 -32.18
N ALA A 74 15.14 -38.16 -31.79
CA ALA A 74 13.84 -37.94 -32.43
C ALA A 74 13.88 -36.98 -33.63
N GLY A 75 15.03 -36.41 -33.96
CA GLY A 75 15.18 -35.44 -35.05
C GLY A 75 14.51 -34.08 -34.80
N LEU A 76 14.19 -33.76 -33.55
CA LEU A 76 13.52 -32.51 -33.18
C LEU A 76 14.48 -31.32 -33.13
N ILE A 77 15.75 -31.58 -32.85
CA ILE A 77 16.84 -30.60 -32.79
C ILE A 77 18.11 -31.21 -33.37
N GLY A 78 18.99 -30.38 -33.93
CA GLY A 78 20.31 -30.83 -34.38
C GLY A 78 21.24 -31.11 -33.19
N PRO A 79 22.31 -31.91 -33.38
CA PRO A 79 23.33 -32.11 -32.35
C PRO A 79 24.03 -30.79 -31.97
N GLU A 80 24.22 -29.87 -32.92
CA GLU A 80 24.79 -28.54 -32.66
C GLU A 80 23.88 -27.67 -31.76
N ASP A 81 22.56 -27.75 -31.94
CA ASP A 81 21.59 -27.05 -31.09
C ASP A 81 21.58 -27.60 -29.67
N ALA A 82 21.73 -28.93 -29.53
CA ALA A 82 21.79 -29.59 -28.23
C ALA A 82 23.03 -29.15 -27.44
N ASP A 83 24.18 -29.05 -28.10
CA ASP A 83 25.43 -28.55 -27.49
C ASP A 83 25.33 -27.07 -27.11
N ALA A 84 24.69 -26.24 -27.95
CA ALA A 84 24.44 -24.84 -27.65
C ALA A 84 23.52 -24.67 -26.42
N ILE A 85 22.44 -25.46 -26.32
CA ILE A 85 21.51 -25.44 -25.18
C ILE A 85 22.20 -25.93 -23.91
N ALA A 86 23.00 -27.00 -24.00
CA ALA A 86 23.76 -27.52 -22.87
C ALA A 86 24.74 -26.47 -22.33
N THR A 87 25.46 -25.79 -23.21
CA THR A 87 26.40 -24.72 -22.87
C THR A 87 25.68 -23.53 -22.22
N PHE A 88 24.53 -23.12 -22.78
CA PHE A 88 23.71 -22.04 -22.24
C PHE A 88 23.18 -22.34 -20.84
N GLU A 89 22.63 -23.53 -20.61
CA GLU A 89 22.12 -23.93 -19.30
C GLU A 89 23.25 -24.10 -18.27
N GLN A 90 24.42 -24.60 -18.67
CA GLN A 90 25.60 -24.65 -17.81
C GLN A 90 26.06 -23.25 -17.40
N ALA A 91 26.10 -22.29 -18.33
CA ALA A 91 26.43 -20.89 -18.03
C ALA A 91 25.37 -20.24 -17.11
N ARG A 92 24.08 -20.54 -17.32
CA ARG A 92 22.98 -20.06 -16.47
C ARG A 92 23.06 -20.60 -15.05
N VAL A 93 23.36 -21.89 -14.89
CA VAL A 93 23.55 -22.52 -13.57
C VAL A 93 24.81 -21.99 -12.90
N ALA A 94 25.93 -21.85 -13.62
CA ALA A 94 27.16 -21.25 -13.09
C ALA A 94 26.95 -19.80 -12.63
N GLY A 95 26.21 -19.00 -13.42
CA GLY A 95 25.82 -17.63 -13.04
C GLY A 95 24.85 -17.56 -11.85
N ALA A 96 23.92 -18.51 -11.75
CA ALA A 96 23.00 -18.61 -10.61
C ALA A 96 23.72 -19.05 -9.30
N VAL A 97 24.73 -19.91 -9.41
CA VAL A 97 25.57 -20.33 -8.28
C VAL A 97 26.55 -19.22 -7.86
N GLY A 98 27.11 -18.46 -8.81
CA GLY A 98 27.93 -17.27 -8.53
C GLY A 98 27.16 -16.14 -7.84
N ALA A 99 25.96 -15.80 -8.35
CA ALA A 99 25.08 -14.80 -7.74
C ALA A 99 24.50 -15.23 -6.37
N GLY A 100 24.45 -16.55 -6.09
CA GLY A 100 24.04 -17.11 -4.81
C GLY A 100 25.15 -17.15 -3.75
N GLY A 101 26.43 -17.13 -4.17
CA GLY A 101 27.60 -17.11 -3.29
C GLY A 101 27.90 -15.73 -2.71
N GLU A 102 27.74 -14.66 -3.51
CA GLU A 102 27.96 -13.28 -3.08
C GLU A 102 26.77 -12.68 -2.30
N ARG A 103 25.55 -13.23 -2.45
CA ARG A 103 24.34 -12.83 -1.70
C ARG A 103 24.27 -13.36 -0.26
N ARG A 104 25.30 -14.07 0.22
CA ARG A 104 25.43 -14.45 1.62
C ARG A 104 26.33 -13.47 2.38
N VAL A 105 26.13 -12.17 2.16
CA VAL A 105 26.31 -11.24 3.29
C VAL A 105 25.40 -11.77 4.38
N SER A 106 26.02 -12.32 5.42
CA SER A 106 25.37 -13.14 6.44
C SER A 106 24.05 -12.50 6.89
N LEU A 107 22.93 -13.20 6.78
CA LEU A 107 21.63 -12.76 7.32
C LEU A 107 21.75 -12.33 8.80
N LEU A 108 22.72 -12.91 9.52
CA LEU A 108 23.09 -12.51 10.87
C LEU A 108 23.72 -11.11 10.92
N ALA A 109 24.61 -10.78 9.98
CA ALA A 109 25.19 -9.44 9.87
C ALA A 109 24.17 -8.39 9.44
N GLU A 110 23.23 -8.75 8.55
CA GLU A 110 22.12 -7.86 8.17
C GLU A 110 21.15 -7.64 9.35
N ALA A 111 20.77 -8.72 10.06
CA ALA A 111 19.94 -8.64 11.26
C ALA A 111 20.62 -7.85 12.39
N LEU A 112 21.91 -8.10 12.64
CA LEU A 112 22.72 -7.32 13.60
C LEU A 112 22.83 -5.86 13.18
N GLY A 113 22.92 -5.58 11.87
CA GLY A 113 22.89 -4.22 11.33
C GLY A 113 21.58 -3.49 11.64
N TYR A 114 20.43 -4.11 11.38
CA TYR A 114 19.12 -3.53 11.72
C TYR A 114 18.95 -3.36 13.23
N VAL A 115 19.33 -4.36 14.03
CA VAL A 115 19.28 -4.27 15.49
C VAL A 115 20.19 -3.15 16.00
N GLY A 116 21.40 -3.02 15.46
CA GLY A 116 22.35 -1.96 15.81
C GLY A 116 21.80 -0.57 15.51
N VAL A 117 21.15 -0.37 14.35
CA VAL A 117 20.49 0.90 14.01
C VAL A 117 19.33 1.20 14.97
N VAL A 118 18.47 0.21 15.26
CA VAL A 118 17.36 0.40 16.20
C VAL A 118 17.87 0.73 17.60
N LEU A 119 18.89 0.03 18.09
CA LEU A 119 19.50 0.30 19.39
C LEU A 119 20.20 1.66 19.44
N ALA A 120 20.90 2.05 18.37
CA ALA A 120 21.54 3.36 18.28
C ALA A 120 20.50 4.50 18.28
N LEU A 121 19.41 4.35 17.53
CA LEU A 121 18.30 5.29 17.53
C LEU A 121 17.60 5.35 18.89
N ALA A 122 17.38 4.21 19.54
CA ALA A 122 16.81 4.15 20.88
C ALA A 122 17.72 4.83 21.91
N GLY A 123 19.03 4.53 21.89
CA GLY A 123 20.01 5.16 22.77
C GLY A 123 20.11 6.68 22.55
N ALA A 124 20.13 7.13 21.30
CA ALA A 124 20.08 8.55 20.96
C ALA A 124 18.78 9.19 21.47
N GLY A 125 17.64 8.54 21.29
CA GLY A 125 16.35 9.03 21.79
C GLY A 125 16.31 9.12 23.32
N VAL A 126 16.81 8.12 24.04
CA VAL A 126 16.90 8.14 25.50
C VAL A 126 17.86 9.23 25.99
N GLY A 127 19.02 9.38 25.34
CA GLY A 127 20.00 10.40 25.70
C GLY A 127 19.47 11.81 25.48
N VAL A 128 18.86 12.06 24.32
CA VAL A 128 18.18 13.33 24.02
C VAL A 128 17.05 13.56 25.01
N GLY A 129 16.23 12.55 25.33
CA GLY A 129 15.13 12.67 26.27
C GLY A 129 15.56 13.03 27.70
N HIS A 130 16.67 12.49 28.19
CA HIS A 130 17.18 12.83 29.53
C HIS A 130 17.74 14.24 29.63
N ALA A 131 18.36 14.73 28.56
CA ALA A 131 18.94 16.06 28.53
C ALA A 131 17.96 17.13 28.01
N TRP A 132 16.79 16.72 27.49
CA TRP A 132 15.87 17.60 26.78
C TRP A 132 15.51 18.81 27.64
N ASP A 133 14.94 18.61 28.82
CA ASP A 133 14.48 19.72 29.66
C ASP A 133 15.59 20.70 30.10
N ASP A 134 16.86 20.28 30.05
CA ASP A 134 18.03 21.12 30.37
C ASP A 134 18.59 21.89 29.16
N LEU A 135 18.14 21.58 27.95
CA LEU A 135 18.61 22.24 26.73
C LEU A 135 17.93 23.60 26.53
N PRO A 136 18.66 24.59 25.97
CA PRO A 136 18.05 25.84 25.56
C PRO A 136 17.12 25.63 24.36
N THR A 137 16.09 26.48 24.21
CA THR A 137 15.09 26.41 23.12
C THR A 137 15.69 26.32 21.72
N TRP A 138 16.83 26.99 21.45
CA TRP A 138 17.48 26.89 20.13
C TRP A 138 18.01 25.47 19.83
N ALA A 139 18.37 24.70 20.87
CA ALA A 139 18.78 23.31 20.72
C ALA A 139 17.57 22.40 20.50
N HIS A 140 16.46 22.64 21.21
CA HIS A 140 15.19 21.93 20.96
C HIS A 140 14.72 22.07 19.51
N LEU A 141 14.84 23.27 18.94
CA LEU A 141 14.49 23.50 17.54
C LEU A 141 15.59 23.04 16.57
N GLY A 142 16.85 23.25 16.94
CA GLY A 142 18.01 22.99 16.09
C GLY A 142 18.22 21.49 15.81
N ILE A 143 18.00 20.62 16.79
CA ILE A 143 18.16 19.17 16.65
C ILE A 143 17.23 18.58 15.56
N PRO A 144 15.90 18.73 15.65
CA PRO A 144 14.99 18.19 14.64
C PRO A 144 15.18 18.86 13.28
N LEU A 145 15.43 20.17 13.23
CA LEU A 145 15.69 20.89 11.98
C LEU A 145 16.96 20.37 11.28
N ALA A 146 18.05 20.18 12.04
CA ALA A 146 19.28 19.59 11.51
C ALA A 146 19.04 18.17 11.01
N ALA A 147 18.28 17.35 11.75
CA ALA A 147 17.91 16.00 11.30
C ALA A 147 17.12 16.05 9.99
N THR A 148 16.12 16.93 9.87
CA THR A 148 15.36 17.13 8.61
C THR A 148 16.29 17.48 7.46
N VAL A 149 17.17 18.47 7.63
CA VAL A 149 18.11 18.91 6.58
C VAL A 149 19.03 17.77 6.15
N LEU A 150 19.59 17.02 7.10
CA LEU A 150 20.46 15.88 6.82
C LEU A 150 19.73 14.76 6.08
N LEU A 151 18.49 14.45 6.47
CA LEU A 151 17.68 13.42 5.82
C LEU A 151 17.26 13.81 4.39
N VAL A 152 16.86 15.07 4.18
CA VAL A 152 16.55 15.61 2.84
C VAL A 152 17.81 15.59 1.97
N ALA A 153 18.93 16.12 2.47
CA ALA A 153 20.20 16.16 1.76
C ALA A 153 20.71 14.75 1.42
N GLY A 154 20.65 13.82 2.38
CA GLY A 154 21.01 12.41 2.17
C GLY A 154 20.21 11.77 1.03
N GLY A 155 18.89 11.96 1.02
CA GLY A 155 18.07 11.47 -0.09
C GLY A 155 18.34 12.18 -1.43
N LEU A 156 18.66 13.48 -1.41
CA LEU A 156 19.05 14.21 -2.62
C LEU A 156 20.39 13.71 -3.19
N LEU A 157 21.36 13.35 -2.35
CA LEU A 157 22.64 12.77 -2.77
C LEU A 157 22.44 11.38 -3.42
N LEU A 158 21.51 10.58 -2.87
CA LEU A 158 21.16 9.27 -3.42
C LEU A 158 20.35 9.34 -4.73
N ARG A 159 19.79 10.50 -5.07
CA ARG A 159 18.93 10.67 -6.26
C ARG A 159 19.63 10.31 -7.58
N LYS A 160 20.96 10.46 -7.65
CA LYS A 160 21.76 10.16 -8.86
C LYS A 160 22.07 8.67 -9.05
N GLN A 161 21.75 7.84 -8.06
CA GLN A 161 22.04 6.41 -8.12
C GLN A 161 20.86 5.66 -8.76
N GLU A 162 21.17 4.74 -9.67
CA GLU A 162 20.16 3.95 -10.42
C GLU A 162 19.79 2.63 -9.72
N GLU A 163 20.51 2.22 -8.67
CA GLU A 163 20.23 0.96 -7.97
C GLU A 163 18.90 1.01 -7.20
N PRO A 164 18.00 0.01 -7.36
CA PRO A 164 16.71 -0.06 -6.67
C PRO A 164 16.80 0.04 -5.14
N ALA A 165 17.90 -0.42 -4.55
CA ALA A 165 18.14 -0.33 -3.11
C ALA A 165 18.26 1.12 -2.63
N PHE A 166 18.96 1.97 -3.38
CA PHE A 166 19.09 3.39 -3.06
C PHE A 166 17.78 4.14 -3.24
N GLU A 167 16.93 3.73 -4.19
CA GLU A 167 15.59 4.30 -4.34
C GLU A 167 14.72 4.07 -3.09
N ARG A 168 14.75 2.85 -2.55
CA ARG A 168 14.02 2.49 -1.32
C ARG A 168 14.55 3.27 -0.13
N LEU A 169 15.88 3.32 0.03
CA LEU A 169 16.53 4.07 1.10
C LEU A 169 16.18 5.56 1.05
N MET A 170 16.25 6.17 -0.14
CA MET A 170 15.86 7.57 -0.34
C MET A 170 14.39 7.80 0.05
N GLY A 171 13.47 6.90 -0.33
CA GLY A 171 12.06 6.99 0.07
C GLY A 171 11.87 6.99 1.59
N VAL A 172 12.62 6.15 2.31
CA VAL A 172 12.62 6.09 3.77
C VAL A 172 13.21 7.36 4.38
N LEU A 173 14.37 7.82 3.89
CA LEU A 173 15.02 9.05 4.39
C LEU A 173 14.10 10.25 4.25
N TRP A 174 13.46 10.42 3.10
CA TRP A 174 12.51 11.51 2.88
C TRP A 174 11.24 11.37 3.71
N MET A 175 10.78 10.14 4.02
CA MET A 175 9.64 9.94 4.91
C MET A 175 10.00 10.35 6.34
N LEU A 176 11.19 9.97 6.80
CA LEU A 176 11.75 10.40 8.08
C LEU A 176 11.99 11.92 8.12
N ALA A 177 12.33 12.53 6.98
CA ALA A 177 12.44 13.98 6.88
C ALA A 177 11.10 14.67 7.16
N VAL A 178 9.99 14.14 6.65
CA VAL A 178 8.64 14.67 6.97
C VAL A 178 8.32 14.47 8.46
N GLY A 179 8.69 13.32 9.06
CA GLY A 179 8.51 13.08 10.49
C GLY A 179 9.31 14.04 11.38
N THR A 180 10.59 14.26 11.06
CA THR A 180 11.43 15.24 11.78
C THR A 180 10.99 16.69 11.53
N THR A 181 10.42 16.99 10.36
CA THR A 181 9.76 18.28 10.09
C THR A 181 8.58 18.48 11.04
N ALA A 182 7.73 17.46 11.22
CA ALA A 182 6.61 17.53 12.15
C ALA A 182 7.10 17.86 13.57
N TRP A 183 8.15 17.18 14.02
CA TRP A 183 8.76 17.43 15.33
C TRP A 183 9.30 18.86 15.43
N ALA A 184 10.06 19.35 14.44
CA ALA A 184 10.56 20.72 14.42
C ALA A 184 9.42 21.75 14.49
N LEU A 185 8.32 21.52 13.76
CA LEU A 185 7.17 22.42 13.74
C LEU A 185 6.36 22.38 15.03
N VAL A 186 6.27 21.23 15.71
CA VAL A 186 5.67 21.14 17.06
C VAL A 186 6.49 21.97 18.04
N VAL A 187 7.81 21.76 18.08
CA VAL A 187 8.71 22.53 18.97
C VAL A 187 8.64 24.02 18.67
N PHE A 188 8.68 24.39 17.39
CA PHE A 188 8.54 25.79 16.99
C PHE A 188 7.18 26.37 17.42
N GLY A 189 6.09 25.64 17.19
CA GLY A 189 4.74 26.08 17.55
C GLY A 189 4.61 26.33 19.04
N VAL A 190 5.03 25.37 19.86
CA VAL A 190 4.87 25.42 21.33
C VAL A 190 5.88 26.35 21.99
N GLU A 191 7.18 26.24 21.68
CA GLU A 191 8.22 26.93 22.45
C GLU A 191 8.62 28.30 21.90
N VAL A 192 8.44 28.53 20.59
CA VAL A 192 8.91 29.76 19.92
C VAL A 192 7.76 30.68 19.57
N ALA A 193 6.69 30.11 19.01
CA ALA A 193 5.53 30.86 18.57
C ALA A 193 4.41 30.93 19.63
N ASP A 194 4.55 30.21 20.75
CA ASP A 194 3.59 30.15 21.86
C ASP A 194 2.16 29.89 21.38
N LEU A 195 2.03 28.95 20.44
CA LEU A 195 0.77 28.56 19.83
C LEU A 195 0.09 27.47 20.65
N ASP A 196 -1.22 27.62 20.84
CA ASP A 196 -2.07 26.56 21.37
C ASP A 196 -2.02 25.27 20.52
N ALA A 197 -2.63 24.20 21.02
CA ALA A 197 -2.58 22.88 20.41
C ALA A 197 -3.14 22.86 18.97
N GLU A 198 -4.28 23.51 18.73
CA GLU A 198 -4.97 23.47 17.43
C GLU A 198 -4.21 24.28 16.36
N PRO A 199 -3.81 25.55 16.58
CA PRO A 199 -2.98 26.28 15.63
C PRO A 199 -1.63 25.58 15.39
N SER A 200 -1.02 25.00 16.43
CA SER A 200 0.20 24.18 16.29
C SER A 200 -0.02 22.97 15.39
N ALA A 201 -1.12 22.24 15.57
CA ALA A 201 -1.45 21.08 14.73
C ALA A 201 -1.71 21.48 13.26
N VAL A 202 -2.33 22.65 13.02
CA VAL A 202 -2.52 23.20 11.67
C VAL A 202 -1.16 23.55 11.04
N LEU A 203 -0.28 24.21 11.80
CA LEU A 203 1.08 24.54 11.35
C LEU A 203 1.86 23.27 10.95
N VAL A 204 1.81 22.24 11.81
CA VAL A 204 2.45 20.94 11.57
C VAL A 204 1.86 20.27 10.33
N GLY A 205 0.53 20.17 10.22
CA GLY A 205 -0.14 19.57 9.08
C GLY A 205 0.19 20.29 7.76
N ALA A 206 0.20 21.62 7.76
CA ALA A 206 0.49 22.44 6.59
C ALA A 206 1.95 22.33 6.16
N GLY A 207 2.88 22.47 7.10
CA GLY A 207 4.31 22.37 6.83
C GLY A 207 4.71 20.97 6.35
N CYS A 208 4.21 19.92 7.00
CA CYS A 208 4.45 18.54 6.57
C CYS A 208 3.85 18.26 5.20
N THR A 209 2.64 18.77 4.90
CA THR A 209 2.03 18.63 3.57
C THR A 209 2.87 19.33 2.51
N ALA A 210 3.37 20.54 2.78
CA ALA A 210 4.23 21.27 1.86
C ALA A 210 5.55 20.52 1.58
N VAL A 211 6.21 20.01 2.62
CA VAL A 211 7.45 19.24 2.48
C VAL A 211 7.18 17.90 1.76
N ALA A 212 6.19 17.13 2.20
CA ALA A 212 5.85 15.84 1.59
C ALA A 212 5.44 16.01 0.11
N LEU A 213 4.67 17.05 -0.23
CA LEU A 213 4.29 17.34 -1.60
C LEU A 213 5.51 17.72 -2.45
N SER A 214 6.43 18.51 -1.89
CA SER A 214 7.67 18.90 -2.57
C SER A 214 8.55 17.68 -2.84
N LEU A 215 8.75 16.80 -1.85
CA LEU A 215 9.54 15.59 -2.00
C LEU A 215 8.88 14.58 -2.94
N TRP A 216 7.56 14.38 -2.83
CA TRP A 216 6.80 13.53 -3.75
C TRP A 216 6.84 14.07 -5.18
N SER A 217 6.81 15.40 -5.38
CA SER A 217 6.96 15.99 -6.70
C SER A 217 8.34 15.72 -7.30
N ALA A 218 9.39 15.71 -6.48
CA ALA A 218 10.74 15.42 -6.93
C ALA A 218 10.92 13.96 -7.36
N ARG A 219 10.33 13.00 -6.61
CA ARG A 219 10.32 11.58 -6.97
C ARG A 219 9.10 10.86 -6.37
N PRO A 220 8.07 10.56 -7.18
CA PRO A 220 6.90 9.83 -6.73
C PRO A 220 7.31 8.44 -6.21
N SER A 221 7.05 8.18 -4.93
CA SER A 221 7.32 6.88 -4.30
C SER A 221 6.22 6.54 -3.31
N GLY A 222 6.05 5.25 -3.02
CA GLY A 222 5.02 4.78 -2.09
C GLY A 222 5.13 5.39 -0.69
N PHE A 223 6.35 5.46 -0.13
CA PHE A 223 6.59 6.07 1.18
C PHE A 223 6.23 7.57 1.22
N GLN A 224 6.59 8.31 0.16
CA GLN A 224 6.23 9.72 0.05
C GLN A 224 4.73 9.92 -0.11
N GLN A 225 4.06 9.01 -0.81
CA GLN A 225 2.61 9.04 -0.90
C GLN A 225 1.93 8.82 0.46
N THR A 226 2.45 7.90 1.28
CA THR A 226 1.97 7.70 2.65
C THR A 226 2.20 8.93 3.52
N ALA A 227 3.40 9.52 3.46
CA ALA A 227 3.73 10.74 4.20
C ALA A 227 2.80 11.90 3.82
N LEU A 228 2.59 12.12 2.51
CA LEU A 228 1.70 13.15 2.00
C LEU A 228 0.26 12.91 2.46
N LEU A 229 -0.26 11.68 2.29
CA LEU A 229 -1.60 11.32 2.72
C LEU A 229 -1.78 11.56 4.23
N GLY A 230 -0.84 11.10 5.06
CA GLY A 230 -0.89 11.29 6.51
C GLY A 230 -0.87 12.77 6.89
N SER A 231 0.01 13.57 6.27
CA SER A 231 0.09 15.01 6.54
C SER A 231 -1.16 15.79 6.13
N ILE A 232 -1.83 15.38 5.04
CA ILE A 232 -3.12 15.97 4.62
C ILE A 232 -4.22 15.62 5.63
N HIS A 233 -4.26 14.40 6.16
CA HIS A 233 -5.22 14.04 7.22
C HIS A 233 -5.01 14.90 8.46
N VAL A 234 -3.76 15.06 8.91
CA VAL A 234 -3.44 15.93 10.06
C VAL A 234 -3.88 17.36 9.78
N LEU A 235 -3.55 17.91 8.60
CA LEU A 235 -3.94 19.27 8.23
C LEU A 235 -5.46 19.47 8.22
N VAL A 236 -6.21 18.55 7.61
CA VAL A 236 -7.66 18.68 7.50
C VAL A 236 -8.33 18.51 8.86
N ILE A 237 -7.91 17.52 9.65
CA ILE A 237 -8.46 17.29 11.00
C ILE A 237 -8.15 18.48 11.92
N ALA A 238 -6.89 18.92 11.96
CA ALA A 238 -6.49 20.09 12.74
C ALA A 238 -7.22 21.36 12.29
N GLY A 239 -7.42 21.53 10.98
CA GLY A 239 -8.17 22.65 10.42
C GLY A 239 -9.65 22.63 10.80
N ILE A 240 -10.26 21.44 10.90
CA ILE A 240 -11.64 21.28 11.41
C ILE A 240 -11.71 21.66 12.88
N LEU A 241 -10.79 21.14 13.71
CA LEU A 241 -10.74 21.46 15.14
C LEU A 241 -10.54 22.96 15.35
N TRP A 242 -9.56 23.56 14.67
CA TRP A 242 -9.26 24.98 14.79
C TRP A 242 -10.38 25.91 14.30
N ALA A 243 -11.08 25.53 13.23
CA ALA A 243 -12.17 26.35 12.67
C ALA A 243 -13.49 26.24 13.46
N SER A 244 -13.59 25.27 14.38
CA SER A 244 -14.80 25.02 15.15
C SER A 244 -14.76 25.84 16.44
N ALA A 245 -15.79 26.67 16.66
CA ALA A 245 -15.88 27.50 17.86
C ALA A 245 -16.18 26.67 19.12
N ASP A 246 -16.85 25.53 18.94
CA ASP A 246 -17.15 24.51 19.95
C ASP A 246 -16.50 23.19 19.52
N GLU A 247 -16.46 22.20 20.42
CA GLU A 247 -16.01 20.84 20.10
C GLU A 247 -16.81 20.28 18.91
N PRO A 248 -16.18 20.07 17.73
CA PRO A 248 -16.91 19.61 16.56
C PRO A 248 -17.36 18.17 16.78
N PRO A 249 -18.54 17.80 16.27
CA PRO A 249 -19.02 16.43 16.43
C PRO A 249 -18.09 15.46 15.68
N VAL A 250 -17.74 14.35 16.31
CA VAL A 250 -16.73 13.39 15.82
C VAL A 250 -17.03 12.88 14.40
N TRP A 251 -18.30 12.82 14.00
CA TRP A 251 -18.67 12.42 12.63
C TRP A 251 -18.10 13.36 11.54
N TRP A 252 -17.75 14.62 11.84
CA TRP A 252 -17.07 15.52 10.90
C TRP A 252 -15.68 14.97 10.54
N MET A 253 -14.94 14.49 11.53
CA MET A 253 -13.63 13.86 11.35
C MET A 253 -13.78 12.56 10.57
N ALA A 254 -14.79 11.75 10.91
CA ALA A 254 -15.10 10.50 10.20
C ALA A 254 -15.37 10.72 8.71
N VAL A 255 -16.19 11.72 8.38
CA VAL A 255 -16.49 12.10 7.00
C VAL A 255 -15.25 12.66 6.30
N ALA A 256 -14.43 13.47 6.97
CA ALA A 256 -13.20 14.00 6.40
C ALA A 256 -12.20 12.90 6.03
N VAL A 257 -11.95 11.95 6.94
CA VAL A 257 -11.08 10.79 6.69
C VAL A 257 -11.62 9.95 5.53
N TRP A 258 -12.93 9.68 5.51
CA TRP A 258 -13.57 8.94 4.43
C TRP A 258 -13.43 9.66 3.08
N ALA A 259 -13.69 10.98 3.05
CA ALA A 259 -13.64 11.79 1.84
C ALA A 259 -12.22 11.90 1.27
N ILE A 260 -11.21 12.10 2.13
CA ILE A 260 -9.80 12.08 1.73
C ILE A 260 -9.47 10.71 1.13
N GLY A 261 -9.88 9.62 1.78
CA GLY A 261 -9.73 8.26 1.24
C GLY A 261 -10.36 8.08 -0.14
N ALA A 262 -11.60 8.53 -0.33
CA ALA A 262 -12.32 8.43 -1.60
C ALA A 262 -11.65 9.26 -2.72
N ILE A 263 -11.19 10.47 -2.41
CA ILE A 263 -10.42 11.30 -3.33
C ILE A 263 -9.12 10.58 -3.72
N TRP A 264 -8.38 10.05 -2.73
CA TRP A 264 -7.11 9.36 -2.97
C TRP A 264 -7.28 8.12 -3.84
N ALA A 265 -8.29 7.31 -3.55
CA ALA A 265 -8.64 6.13 -4.34
C ALA A 265 -9.00 6.51 -5.78
N THR A 266 -9.76 7.59 -5.96
CA THR A 266 -10.14 8.09 -7.29
C THR A 266 -8.94 8.61 -8.08
N LEU A 267 -8.03 9.35 -7.44
CA LEU A 267 -6.79 9.83 -8.06
C LEU A 267 -5.89 8.66 -8.47
N GLY A 268 -5.79 7.63 -7.62
CA GLY A 268 -5.14 6.37 -7.93
C GLY A 268 -5.75 5.66 -9.13
N TRP A 269 -7.07 5.49 -9.13
CA TRP A 269 -7.81 4.81 -10.18
C TRP A 269 -7.67 5.49 -11.55
N ARG A 270 -7.56 6.82 -11.55
CA ARG A 270 -7.32 7.62 -12.75
C ARG A 270 -5.85 7.70 -13.18
N ASN A 271 -4.96 6.94 -12.53
CA ASN A 271 -3.51 6.96 -12.74
C ASN A 271 -2.91 8.38 -12.63
N LEU A 272 -3.48 9.22 -11.76
CA LEU A 272 -2.96 10.56 -11.51
C LEU A 272 -1.87 10.58 -10.42
N MET A 273 -1.68 9.46 -9.72
CA MET A 273 -0.66 9.27 -8.71
C MET A 273 0.14 8.01 -9.01
N GLU A 274 1.46 8.11 -8.85
CA GLU A 274 2.38 6.98 -8.92
C GLU A 274 2.92 6.66 -7.52
N PRO A 275 2.95 5.39 -7.08
CA PRO A 275 2.33 4.21 -7.71
C PRO A 275 0.79 4.17 -7.54
N SER A 276 0.05 3.93 -8.63
CA SER A 276 -1.43 4.02 -8.62
C SER A 276 -2.12 2.98 -7.74
N TRP A 277 -1.58 1.77 -7.65
CA TRP A 277 -2.14 0.71 -6.82
C TRP A 277 -2.05 1.02 -5.32
N LEU A 278 -0.99 1.70 -4.88
CA LEU A 278 -0.86 2.17 -3.49
C LEU A 278 -1.86 3.28 -3.20
N ALA A 279 -2.03 4.20 -4.15
CA ALA A 279 -3.03 5.26 -4.05
C ALA A 279 -4.44 4.69 -3.84
N VAL A 280 -4.82 3.68 -4.64
CA VAL A 280 -6.10 2.97 -4.51
C VAL A 280 -6.17 2.25 -3.16
N GLY A 281 -5.15 1.47 -2.79
CA GLY A 281 -5.13 0.73 -1.53
C GLY A 281 -5.26 1.63 -0.30
N PHE A 282 -4.46 2.68 -0.20
CA PHE A 282 -4.54 3.64 0.91
C PHE A 282 -5.84 4.43 0.90
N GLY A 283 -6.36 4.80 -0.27
CA GLY A 283 -7.64 5.49 -0.37
C GLY A 283 -8.80 4.62 0.11
N CYS A 284 -8.88 3.36 -0.34
CA CYS A 284 -9.86 2.39 0.12
C CYS A 284 -9.71 2.10 1.62
N LEU A 285 -8.49 2.03 2.14
CA LEU A 285 -8.24 1.90 3.58
C LEU A 285 -8.79 3.10 4.36
N GLY A 286 -8.55 4.34 3.88
CA GLY A 286 -9.11 5.55 4.48
C GLY A 286 -10.64 5.57 4.45
N MET A 287 -11.26 5.14 3.35
CA MET A 287 -12.71 4.98 3.26
C MET A 287 -13.24 3.94 4.27
N VAL A 288 -12.51 2.85 4.48
CA VAL A 288 -12.89 1.83 5.47
C VAL A 288 -12.66 2.32 6.89
N ILE A 289 -11.61 3.09 7.20
CA ILE A 289 -11.33 3.56 8.57
C ILE A 289 -12.22 4.75 8.96
N GLY A 290 -12.54 5.64 8.02
CA GLY A 290 -13.24 6.90 8.30
C GLY A 290 -14.48 6.73 9.19
N PRO A 291 -15.50 5.94 8.78
CA PRO A 291 -16.71 5.74 9.57
C PRO A 291 -16.44 5.13 10.96
N ALA A 292 -15.44 4.26 11.10
CA ALA A 292 -15.09 3.63 12.38
C ALA A 292 -14.69 4.62 13.46
N THR A 293 -14.12 5.78 13.09
CA THR A 293 -13.69 6.81 14.04
C THR A 293 -14.84 7.46 14.82
N GLY A 294 -16.07 7.42 14.30
CA GLY A 294 -17.25 8.02 14.95
C GLY A 294 -18.31 7.01 15.41
N LEU A 295 -18.09 5.71 15.19
CA LEU A 295 -19.12 4.68 15.44
C LEU A 295 -19.56 4.59 16.92
N GLY A 296 -18.67 4.91 17.87
CA GLY A 296 -18.99 4.85 19.29
C GLY A 296 -20.06 5.88 19.72
N GLU A 297 -20.15 7.00 19.01
CA GLU A 297 -21.10 8.08 19.32
C GLU A 297 -22.25 8.17 18.31
N TYR A 298 -22.01 7.78 17.06
CA TYR A 298 -22.92 7.98 15.94
C TYR A 298 -23.17 6.66 15.20
N GLU A 299 -24.10 5.85 15.72
CA GLU A 299 -24.42 4.52 15.17
C GLU A 299 -24.86 4.55 13.70
N TRP A 300 -25.43 5.65 13.22
CA TRP A 300 -25.82 5.80 11.82
C TRP A 300 -24.64 5.70 10.86
N LEU A 301 -23.39 5.91 11.32
CA LEU A 301 -22.16 5.70 10.55
C LEU A 301 -21.94 4.23 10.16
N LEU A 302 -22.64 3.28 10.80
CA LEU A 302 -22.60 1.87 10.44
C LEU A 302 -23.15 1.62 9.03
N ALA A 303 -24.18 2.37 8.61
CA ALA A 303 -24.75 2.25 7.28
C ALA A 303 -23.74 2.62 6.16
N PRO A 304 -23.13 3.82 6.14
CA PRO A 304 -22.11 4.15 5.13
C PRO A 304 -20.84 3.29 5.26
N ALA A 305 -20.50 2.81 6.46
CA ALA A 305 -19.42 1.85 6.67
C ALA A 305 -19.66 0.53 5.92
N LEU A 306 -20.82 -0.09 6.12
CA LEU A 306 -21.20 -1.33 5.44
C LEU A 306 -21.38 -1.13 3.93
N LEU A 307 -21.96 0.01 3.51
CA LEU A 307 -22.06 0.36 2.09
C LEU A 307 -20.69 0.51 1.44
N THR A 308 -19.74 1.13 2.13
CA THR A 308 -18.36 1.25 1.65
C THR A 308 -17.72 -0.12 1.50
N ALA A 309 -17.81 -0.98 2.51
CA ALA A 309 -17.26 -2.34 2.48
C ALA A 309 -17.87 -3.19 1.35
N ALA A 310 -19.20 -3.17 1.21
CA ALA A 310 -19.91 -3.87 0.14
C ALA A 310 -19.56 -3.30 -1.25
N GLY A 311 -19.42 -1.97 -1.36
CA GLY A 311 -18.98 -1.30 -2.58
C GLY A 311 -17.58 -1.75 -3.01
N LEU A 312 -16.62 -1.82 -2.08
CA LEU A 312 -15.27 -2.33 -2.36
C LEU A 312 -15.30 -3.79 -2.83
N MET A 313 -16.10 -4.65 -2.19
CA MET A 313 -16.30 -6.04 -2.64
C MET A 313 -16.90 -6.09 -4.05
N ALA A 314 -17.95 -5.32 -4.33
CA ALA A 314 -18.64 -5.31 -5.61
C ALA A 314 -17.71 -4.84 -6.74
N VAL A 315 -16.91 -3.79 -6.50
CA VAL A 315 -15.92 -3.28 -7.45
C VAL A 315 -14.76 -4.27 -7.65
N SER A 316 -14.41 -5.08 -6.65
CA SER A 316 -13.30 -6.04 -6.74
C SER A 316 -13.53 -7.16 -7.78
N ILE A 317 -14.79 -7.57 -8.01
CA ILE A 317 -15.15 -8.67 -8.91
C ILE A 317 -14.80 -8.35 -10.38
N PRO A 318 -15.32 -7.26 -10.99
CA PRO A 318 -15.00 -6.93 -12.38
C PRO A 318 -13.53 -6.49 -12.54
N THR A 319 -12.91 -5.94 -11.50
CA THR A 319 -11.55 -5.39 -11.58
C THR A 319 -10.48 -6.42 -11.26
N ARG A 320 -10.87 -7.58 -10.70
CA ARG A 320 -9.99 -8.67 -10.26
C ARG A 320 -8.87 -8.21 -9.32
N GLN A 321 -9.14 -7.17 -8.52
CA GLN A 321 -8.19 -6.62 -7.57
C GLN A 321 -8.39 -7.24 -6.18
N THR A 322 -7.53 -8.20 -5.84
CA THR A 322 -7.53 -8.87 -4.53
C THR A 322 -7.49 -7.90 -3.33
N PRO A 323 -6.73 -6.78 -3.35
CA PRO A 323 -6.70 -5.84 -2.23
C PRO A 323 -8.05 -5.22 -1.89
N LEU A 324 -8.88 -4.90 -2.90
CA LEU A 324 -10.21 -4.32 -2.68
C LEU A 324 -11.15 -5.34 -2.03
N LEU A 325 -11.08 -6.59 -2.48
CA LEU A 325 -11.85 -7.67 -1.87
C LEU A 325 -11.43 -7.88 -0.42
N ALA A 326 -10.13 -7.90 -0.14
CA ALA A 326 -9.58 -8.07 1.20
C ALA A 326 -10.02 -6.93 2.13
N LEU A 327 -9.85 -5.67 1.72
CA LEU A 327 -10.28 -4.50 2.50
C LEU A 327 -11.79 -4.47 2.72
N GLY A 328 -12.58 -4.75 1.68
CA GLY A 328 -14.03 -4.86 1.80
C GLY A 328 -14.43 -5.94 2.79
N THR A 329 -13.78 -7.11 2.74
CA THR A 329 -14.04 -8.25 3.63
C THR A 329 -13.67 -7.95 5.08
N VAL A 330 -12.48 -7.41 5.32
CA VAL A 330 -12.03 -7.00 6.66
C VAL A 330 -12.95 -5.92 7.22
N GLY A 331 -13.32 -4.92 6.41
CA GLY A 331 -14.24 -3.86 6.80
C GLY A 331 -15.63 -4.43 7.15
N ALA A 332 -16.24 -5.22 6.27
CA ALA A 332 -17.54 -5.83 6.52
C ALA A 332 -17.52 -6.70 7.77
N PHE A 333 -16.50 -7.55 7.94
CA PHE A 333 -16.32 -8.37 9.13
C PHE A 333 -16.24 -7.51 10.39
N GLY A 334 -15.32 -6.52 10.42
CA GLY A 334 -15.16 -5.64 11.57
C GLY A 334 -16.43 -4.89 11.95
N TYR A 335 -17.14 -4.33 10.96
CA TYR A 335 -18.38 -3.59 11.19
C TYR A 335 -19.55 -4.48 11.62
N ILE A 336 -19.69 -5.67 11.05
CA ILE A 336 -20.71 -6.64 11.48
C ILE A 336 -20.40 -7.14 12.89
N THR A 337 -19.14 -7.48 13.19
CA THR A 337 -18.74 -7.91 14.53
C THR A 337 -18.99 -6.82 15.56
N TRP A 338 -18.62 -5.57 15.25
CA TRP A 338 -18.92 -4.42 16.11
C TRP A 338 -20.43 -4.30 16.35
N ALA A 339 -21.25 -4.35 15.30
CA ALA A 339 -22.71 -4.27 15.42
C ALA A 339 -23.29 -5.41 16.26
N VAL A 340 -22.81 -6.65 16.08
CA VAL A 340 -23.26 -7.80 16.88
C VAL A 340 -22.89 -7.62 18.34
N VAL A 341 -21.65 -7.24 18.64
CA VAL A 341 -21.22 -7.00 20.02
C VAL A 341 -22.04 -5.86 20.63
N HIS A 342 -22.16 -4.72 19.96
CA HIS A 342 -22.84 -3.53 20.47
C HIS A 342 -24.33 -3.77 20.72
N TYR A 343 -25.06 -4.37 19.78
CA TYR A 343 -26.52 -4.55 19.90
C TYR A 343 -26.94 -5.80 20.67
N PHE A 344 -26.08 -6.80 20.82
CA PHE A 344 -26.43 -8.07 21.45
C PHE A 344 -25.60 -8.40 22.71
N GLN A 345 -24.77 -7.48 23.21
CA GLN A 345 -23.96 -7.67 24.42
C GLN A 345 -24.80 -8.11 25.64
N ASP A 346 -26.03 -7.61 25.76
CA ASP A 346 -26.95 -7.91 26.87
C ASP A 346 -27.94 -9.05 26.57
N SER A 347 -27.75 -9.78 25.47
CA SER A 347 -28.70 -10.76 24.96
C SER A 347 -28.04 -12.11 24.70
N LEU A 348 -28.74 -13.22 25.01
CA LEU A 348 -28.40 -14.59 24.57
C LEU A 348 -28.36 -14.74 23.03
N GLY A 349 -28.61 -13.66 22.28
CA GLY A 349 -28.59 -13.61 20.83
C GLY A 349 -27.23 -13.86 20.19
N VAL A 350 -26.10 -13.48 20.79
CA VAL A 350 -24.77 -13.69 20.16
C VAL A 350 -24.44 -15.19 19.99
N PRO A 351 -24.52 -16.04 21.04
CA PRO A 351 -24.30 -17.48 20.87
C PRO A 351 -25.29 -18.12 19.89
N LEU A 352 -26.57 -17.73 19.95
CA LEU A 352 -27.61 -18.29 19.10
C LEU A 352 -27.42 -17.92 17.62
N ALA A 353 -27.09 -16.65 17.33
CA ALA A 353 -26.79 -16.18 16.00
C ALA A 353 -25.55 -16.86 15.42
N LEU A 354 -24.50 -17.07 16.22
CA LEU A 354 -23.30 -17.83 15.81
C LEU A 354 -23.63 -19.29 15.48
N VAL A 355 -24.48 -19.94 16.27
CA VAL A 355 -24.95 -21.31 15.99
C VAL A 355 -25.75 -21.34 14.68
N ILE A 356 -26.66 -20.40 14.46
CA ILE A 356 -27.48 -20.33 13.24
C ILE A 356 -26.60 -20.08 12.01
N VAL A 357 -25.71 -19.10 12.06
CA VAL A 357 -24.80 -18.76 10.96
C VAL A 357 -23.85 -19.93 10.67
N GLY A 358 -23.29 -20.56 11.71
CA GLY A 358 -22.47 -21.76 11.57
C GLY A 358 -23.21 -22.92 10.91
N ALA A 359 -24.46 -23.16 11.32
CA ALA A 359 -25.31 -24.20 10.72
C ALA A 359 -25.63 -23.91 9.24
N VAL A 360 -25.86 -22.63 8.88
CA VAL A 360 -26.10 -22.21 7.49
C VAL A 360 -24.86 -22.45 6.63
N PHE A 361 -23.68 -22.02 7.07
CA PHE A 361 -22.43 -22.26 6.33
C PHE A 361 -22.13 -23.75 6.17
N LEU A 362 -22.33 -24.55 7.23
CA LEU A 362 -22.20 -26.00 7.16
C LEU A 362 -23.15 -26.61 6.13
N GLY A 363 -24.42 -26.15 6.11
CA GLY A 363 -25.42 -26.57 5.12
C GLY A 363 -25.02 -26.24 3.69
N LEU A 364 -24.53 -25.02 3.44
CA LEU A 364 -24.05 -24.58 2.13
C LEU A 364 -22.84 -25.38 1.67
N ALA A 365 -21.87 -25.65 2.56
CA ALA A 365 -20.70 -26.47 2.25
C ALA A 365 -21.08 -27.91 1.86
N VAL A 366 -22.02 -28.54 2.58
CA VAL A 366 -22.55 -29.87 2.25
C VAL A 366 -23.27 -29.85 0.91
N LEU A 367 -24.06 -28.82 0.63
CA LEU A 367 -24.78 -28.68 -0.63
C LEU A 367 -23.82 -28.53 -1.82
N ALA A 368 -22.80 -27.68 -1.69
CA ALA A 368 -21.77 -27.51 -2.71
C ALA A 368 -21.01 -28.82 -3.00
N GLY A 369 -20.63 -29.57 -1.97
CA GLY A 369 -19.98 -30.88 -2.14
C GLY A 369 -20.88 -31.93 -2.82
N ARG A 370 -22.19 -31.91 -2.54
CA ARG A 370 -23.17 -32.79 -3.20
C ARG A 370 -23.41 -32.43 -4.66
N LEU A 371 -23.33 -31.16 -5.02
CA LEU A 371 -23.48 -30.71 -6.41
C LEU A 371 -22.24 -31.05 -7.24
N GLY A 372 -21.02 -30.79 -6.71
CA GLY A 372 -19.77 -31.12 -7.42
C GLY A 372 -19.55 -32.62 -7.66
N THR A 373 -20.01 -33.48 -6.74
CA THR A 373 -19.91 -34.95 -6.92
C THR A 373 -20.90 -35.51 -7.95
N ARG A 374 -22.03 -34.83 -8.19
CA ARG A 374 -23.01 -35.22 -9.24
C ARG A 374 -22.52 -34.91 -10.64
N GLU A 375 -21.82 -33.78 -10.82
CA GLU A 375 -21.23 -33.41 -12.12
C GLU A 375 -20.08 -34.36 -12.49
N ALA A 376 -19.24 -34.73 -11.51
CA ALA A 376 -18.16 -35.69 -11.73
C ALA A 376 -18.64 -37.09 -12.15
N ARG A 377 -19.80 -37.55 -11.65
CA ARG A 377 -20.41 -38.83 -12.06
C ARG A 377 -21.10 -38.79 -13.42
N ARG A 378 -21.59 -37.63 -13.87
CA ARG A 378 -22.22 -37.47 -15.19
C ARG A 378 -21.20 -37.31 -16.33
N GLY A 379 -19.99 -36.84 -16.03
CA GLY A 379 -18.91 -36.68 -17.00
C GLY A 379 -18.06 -37.92 -17.25
N ALA A 380 -18.32 -39.06 -16.60
CA ALA A 380 -17.56 -40.29 -16.81
C ALA A 380 -17.86 -40.86 -18.22
N PRO A 381 -16.89 -40.90 -19.15
CA PRO A 381 -17.11 -41.40 -20.51
C PRO A 381 -17.47 -42.88 -20.45
N HIS A 382 -18.56 -43.28 -21.12
CA HIS A 382 -18.83 -44.68 -21.40
C HIS A 382 -17.73 -45.22 -22.31
N LEU A 383 -16.79 -45.95 -21.73
CA LEU A 383 -15.83 -46.74 -22.51
C LEU A 383 -16.61 -47.85 -23.23
N PRO A 384 -16.50 -47.97 -24.57
CA PRO A 384 -17.12 -49.05 -25.30
C PRO A 384 -16.52 -50.39 -24.86
N ALA A 385 -17.39 -51.39 -24.69
CA ALA A 385 -17.00 -52.73 -24.26
C ALA A 385 -16.02 -53.36 -25.28
N PRO A 386 -14.99 -54.09 -24.81
CA PRO A 386 -14.10 -54.82 -25.70
C PRO A 386 -14.89 -55.94 -26.40
N GLY A 387 -14.84 -55.93 -27.74
CA GLY A 387 -15.35 -56.99 -28.61
C GLY A 387 -14.32 -58.08 -28.87
#